data_AF-A0A523R0B3-F1
#
_entry.id   AF-A0A523R0B3-F1
#
_cell.length_a   1.000
_cell.length_b   1.000
_cell.length_c   1.000
_cell.angle_alpha   90.00
_cell.angle_beta   90.00
_cell.angle_gamma   90.00
#
_symmetry.space_group_name_H-M   'P 1'
#
loop_
_entity.id
_entity.type
_entity.pdbx_description
1 polymer ?
#
loop_
_entity_poly.entity_id
_entity_poly.type
_entity_poly.pdbx_seq_one_letter_code
_entity_poly.pdbx_strand_id
1 'polypeptide(L)'
;MPERKGRMAVSEYCTREVFDDHSLLEVKILTGRTHQIRLHMAFIKCPVVGDVVYGRKKRTLPVTRQFLHATCLRLTLPGQPAPQNFEAPLPHDLDEVLNTLRH
;
A
#
# COMPACT_ATOMS: atom_id res chain seq x y z
N MET A 1 21.78 -19.01 -19.39
CA MET A 1 20.53 -18.58 -18.72
C MET A 1 20.49 -17.06 -18.77
N PRO A 2 19.49 -16.40 -19.38
CA PRO A 2 19.48 -14.94 -19.40
C PRO A 2 19.19 -14.44 -17.98
N GLU A 3 20.09 -13.62 -17.45
CA GLU A 3 19.94 -12.94 -16.16
C GLU A 3 18.66 -12.10 -16.19
N ARG A 4 17.63 -12.49 -15.45
CA ARG A 4 16.50 -11.61 -15.18
C ARG A 4 17.00 -10.48 -14.29
N LYS A 5 17.49 -9.38 -14.88
CA LYS A 5 17.87 -8.13 -14.19
C LYS A 5 16.62 -7.44 -13.63
N GLY A 6 16.07 -8.00 -12.54
CA GLY A 6 15.13 -7.29 -11.69
C GLY A 6 15.82 -6.05 -11.12
N ARG A 7 15.17 -4.89 -11.18
CA ARG A 7 15.68 -3.68 -10.52
C ARG A 7 15.45 -3.82 -9.01
N MET A 8 16.41 -3.39 -8.21
CA MET A 8 16.26 -3.33 -6.76
C MET A 8 15.00 -2.54 -6.38
N ALA A 9 14.19 -3.14 -5.50
CA ALA A 9 12.96 -2.60 -4.98
C ALA A 9 12.92 -2.84 -3.46
N VAL A 10 12.76 -1.77 -2.68
CA VAL A 10 12.79 -1.84 -1.22
C VAL A 10 11.59 -1.10 -0.64
N SER A 11 10.81 -1.82 0.17
CA SER A 11 9.67 -1.29 0.92
C SER A 11 9.78 -1.76 2.36
N GLU A 12 9.64 -0.84 3.30
CA GLU A 12 9.46 -1.15 4.72
C GLU A 12 7.96 -1.14 5.01
N TYR A 13 7.50 -2.04 5.88
CA TYR A 13 6.10 -2.04 6.30
C TYR A 13 6.00 -2.24 7.81
N CYS A 14 4.96 -1.66 8.39
CA CYS A 14 4.58 -1.83 9.78
C CYS A 14 3.09 -2.16 9.85
N THR A 15 2.74 -3.19 10.61
CA THR A 15 1.34 -3.51 10.88
C THR A 15 0.76 -2.45 11.81
N ARG A 16 -0.31 -1.78 11.38
CA ARG A 16 -1.03 -0.77 12.17
C ARG A 16 -2.17 -1.40 12.93
N GLU A 17 -2.95 -2.25 12.27
CA GLU A 17 -4.08 -2.96 12.87
C GLU A 17 -4.15 -4.38 12.30
N VAL A 18 -4.60 -5.32 13.12
CA VAL A 18 -4.82 -6.72 12.76
C VAL A 18 -6.30 -7.02 12.93
N PHE A 19 -6.87 -7.69 11.93
CA PHE A 19 -8.23 -8.20 11.90
C PHE A 19 -8.17 -9.72 11.72
N ASP A 20 -9.34 -10.39 11.75
CA ASP A 20 -9.40 -11.85 11.64
C ASP A 20 -8.74 -12.39 10.37
N ASP A 21 -9.16 -11.87 9.21
CA ASP A 21 -8.68 -12.33 7.89
C ASP A 21 -7.81 -11.28 7.16
N HIS A 22 -7.57 -10.12 7.78
CA HIS A 22 -6.95 -8.96 7.15
C HIS A 22 -6.00 -8.22 8.09
N SER A 23 -5.15 -7.36 7.54
CA SER A 23 -4.31 -6.45 8.33
C SER A 23 -4.17 -5.13 7.61
N LEU A 24 -4.21 -4.03 8.38
CA LEU A 24 -3.90 -2.70 7.88
C LEU A 24 -2.41 -2.47 8.05
N LEU A 25 -1.73 -2.20 6.94
CA LEU A 25 -0.29 -1.97 6.91
C LEU A 25 0.01 -0.52 6.54
N GLU A 26 0.95 0.09 7.25
CA GLU A 26 1.65 1.26 6.76
C GLU A 26 2.87 0.81 5.96
N VAL A 27 3.04 1.35 4.76
CA VAL A 27 4.15 0.98 3.88
C VAL A 27 4.94 2.22 3.51
N LYS A 28 6.24 2.21 3.82
CA LYS A 28 7.20 3.22 3.41
C LYS A 28 8.01 2.69 2.24
N ILE A 29 7.91 3.35 1.09
CA ILE A 29 8.69 3.01 -0.09
C ILE A 29 10.06 3.70 -0.04
N LEU A 30 11.14 2.93 -0.18
CA LEU A 30 12.51 3.47 -0.34
C LEU A 30 12.91 3.56 -1.82
N THR A 31 12.16 2.88 -2.68
CA THR A 31 12.28 2.95 -4.14
C THR A 31 10.91 3.08 -4.79
N GLY A 32 10.83 3.69 -5.97
CA GLY A 32 9.58 3.90 -6.70
C GLY A 32 9.43 3.00 -7.94
N ARG A 33 9.37 1.67 -7.78
CA ARG A 33 9.15 0.75 -8.91
C ARG A 33 7.67 0.56 -9.21
N THR A 34 7.35 0.28 -10.47
CA THR A 34 5.98 0.02 -10.91
C THR A 34 5.37 -1.13 -10.11
N HIS A 35 4.17 -0.91 -9.56
CA HIS A 35 3.44 -1.89 -8.74
C HIS A 35 4.21 -2.41 -7.51
N GLN A 36 5.26 -1.73 -7.04
CA GLN A 36 6.18 -2.26 -6.04
C GLN A 36 5.47 -2.79 -4.78
N ILE A 37 4.60 -1.99 -4.16
CA ILE A 37 3.87 -2.40 -2.96
C ILE A 37 3.01 -3.64 -3.25
N ARG A 38 2.24 -3.60 -4.34
CA ARG A 38 1.32 -4.67 -4.74
C ARG A 38 2.05 -6.01 -4.96
N LEU A 39 3.19 -5.97 -5.66
CA LEU A 39 4.03 -7.14 -5.89
C LEU A 39 4.68 -7.65 -4.62
N HIS A 40 5.22 -6.77 -3.77
CA HIS A 40 5.85 -7.17 -2.50
C HIS A 40 4.84 -7.84 -1.57
N MET A 41 3.64 -7.25 -1.45
CA MET A 41 2.56 -7.78 -0.62
C MET A 41 2.06 -9.14 -1.14
N ALA A 42 1.90 -9.28 -2.46
CA ALA A 42 1.56 -10.56 -3.07
C ALA A 42 2.66 -11.62 -2.88
N PHE A 43 3.93 -11.23 -2.95
CA PHE A 43 5.08 -12.12 -2.75
C PHE A 43 5.10 -12.73 -1.33
N ILE A 44 4.78 -11.93 -0.30
CA ILE A 44 4.66 -12.42 1.08
C ILE A 44 3.32 -13.13 1.37
N LYS A 45 2.51 -13.43 0.33
CA LYS A 45 1.20 -14.09 0.41
C LYS A 45 0.10 -13.27 1.09
N CYS A 46 0.29 -11.97 1.25
CA CYS A 46 -0.68 -11.03 1.82
C CYS A 46 -1.02 -9.93 0.79
N PRO A 47 -1.64 -10.27 -0.36
CA PRO A 47 -1.84 -9.28 -1.42
C PRO A 47 -2.83 -8.19 -1.04
N VAL A 48 -2.69 -7.03 -1.67
CA VAL A 48 -3.57 -5.87 -1.46
C VAL A 48 -5.02 -6.21 -1.85
N VAL A 49 -5.96 -5.88 -0.96
CA VAL A 49 -7.39 -6.09 -1.19
C VAL A 49 -7.85 -5.22 -2.38
N GLY A 50 -8.70 -5.77 -3.26
CA GLY A 50 -9.20 -5.05 -4.43
C GLY A 50 -8.20 -4.93 -5.59
N ASP A 51 -7.02 -5.56 -5.46
CA ASP A 51 -6.06 -5.68 -6.56
C ASP A 51 -6.52 -6.75 -7.57
N VAL A 52 -6.80 -6.32 -8.80
CA VAL A 52 -7.27 -7.19 -9.88
C VAL A 52 -6.16 -8.00 -10.56
N VAL A 53 -4.88 -7.64 -10.36
CA VAL A 53 -3.73 -8.25 -11.04
C VAL A 53 -2.99 -9.21 -10.10
N TYR A 54 -2.66 -8.76 -8.90
CA TYR A 54 -1.88 -9.55 -7.92
C TYR A 54 -2.70 -10.00 -6.72
N GLY A 55 -3.98 -9.59 -6.65
CA GLY A 55 -4.88 -9.91 -5.56
C GLY A 55 -5.56 -11.26 -5.67
N ARG A 56 -6.43 -11.54 -4.70
CA ARG A 56 -7.26 -12.75 -4.68
C ARG A 56 -8.37 -12.63 -5.74
N LYS A 57 -8.66 -13.73 -6.45
CA LYS A 57 -9.73 -13.77 -7.47
C LYS A 57 -11.12 -13.45 -6.90
N LYS A 58 -11.43 -14.00 -5.73
CA LYS A 58 -12.67 -13.73 -5.00
C LYS A 58 -12.46 -12.49 -4.14
N ARG A 59 -13.36 -11.51 -4.26
CA ARG A 59 -13.37 -10.34 -3.39
C ARG A 59 -13.64 -10.78 -1.95
N THR A 60 -12.81 -10.31 -1.03
CA THR A 60 -12.95 -10.57 0.41
C THR A 60 -13.59 -9.41 1.15
N LEU A 61 -13.54 -8.20 0.59
CA LEU A 61 -14.15 -6.98 1.13
C LEU A 61 -14.87 -6.20 0.02
N PRO A 62 -15.87 -5.37 0.35
CA PRO A 62 -16.66 -4.61 -0.61
C PRO A 62 -15.91 -3.38 -1.15
N VAL A 63 -14.67 -3.57 -1.64
CA VAL A 63 -13.88 -2.50 -2.27
C VAL A 63 -14.04 -2.53 -3.79
N THR A 64 -14.09 -1.36 -4.40
CA THR A 64 -14.16 -1.18 -5.87
C THR A 64 -12.79 -0.92 -6.49
N ARG A 65 -11.79 -0.58 -5.67
CA ARG A 65 -10.40 -0.28 -6.06
C ARG A 65 -9.42 -0.99 -5.13
N GLN A 66 -8.13 -0.88 -5.47
CA GLN A 66 -7.05 -1.32 -4.58
C GLN A 66 -7.14 -0.57 -3.25
N PHE A 67 -7.12 -1.30 -2.13
CA PHE A 67 -6.98 -0.75 -0.78
C PHE A 67 -5.54 -0.28 -0.59
N LEU A 68 -5.17 0.77 -1.30
CA LEU A 68 -3.86 1.40 -1.29
C LEU A 68 -4.05 2.91 -1.37
N HIS A 69 -3.49 3.62 -0.39
CA HIS A 69 -3.65 5.07 -0.25
C HIS A 69 -2.33 5.72 0.13
N ALA A 70 -1.98 6.81 -0.55
CA ALA A 70 -0.78 7.60 -0.26
C ALA A 70 -1.11 8.64 0.82
N THR A 71 -1.03 8.21 2.10
CA THR A 71 -1.45 9.04 3.24
C THR A 71 -0.52 10.23 3.53
N CYS A 72 0.78 10.08 3.26
CA CYS A 72 1.78 11.09 3.55
C CYS A 72 2.85 11.16 2.45
N LEU A 73 3.22 12.37 2.07
CA LEU A 73 4.32 12.67 1.16
C LEU A 73 5.20 13.73 1.81
N ARG A 74 6.49 13.41 1.99
CA ARG A 74 7.49 14.34 2.51
C ARG A 74 8.51 14.63 1.43
N LEU A 75 8.65 15.89 1.04
CA LEU A 75 9.63 16.31 0.04
C LEU A 75 10.11 17.75 0.26
N THR A 76 11.32 18.03 -0.21
CA THR A 76 11.87 19.39 -0.24
C THR A 76 11.54 20.00 -1.60
N LEU A 77 10.77 21.08 -1.60
CA LEU A 77 10.46 21.82 -2.84
C LEU A 77 11.70 22.60 -3.32
N PRO A 78 11.85 22.82 -4.64
CA PRO A 78 12.93 23.64 -5.17
C PRO A 78 12.96 25.04 -4.52
N GLY A 79 14.12 25.45 -4.02
CA GLY A 79 14.31 26.74 -3.35
C GLY A 79 13.86 26.79 -1.89
N GLN A 80 13.37 25.69 -1.29
CA GLN A 80 13.02 25.64 0.12
C GLN A 80 14.11 24.98 0.97
N PRO A 81 14.41 25.52 2.17
CA PRO A 81 15.50 25.02 3.01
C PRO A 81 15.12 23.75 3.80
N ALA A 82 13.83 23.47 3.95
CA ALA A 82 13.33 22.39 4.79
C ALA A 82 12.30 21.52 4.04
N PRO A 83 12.20 20.22 4.37
CA PRO A 83 11.18 19.36 3.81
C PRO A 83 9.78 19.78 4.29
N GLN A 84 8.80 19.70 3.40
CA GLN A 84 7.40 19.88 3.72
C GLN A 84 6.69 18.53 3.76
N ASN A 85 5.68 18.44 4.64
CA ASN A 85 4.81 17.28 4.75
C ASN A 85 3.46 17.62 4.11
N PHE A 86 3.01 16.73 3.24
CA PHE A 86 1.68 16.74 2.65
C PHE A 86 0.96 15.49 3.15
N GLU A 87 -0.22 15.67 3.70
CA GLU A 87 -1.05 14.59 4.21
C GLU A 87 -2.36 14.54 3.44
N ALA A 88 -2.78 13.33 3.10
CA ALA A 88 -4.06 13.08 2.45
C ALA A 88 -4.85 12.13 3.36
N PRO A 89 -5.97 12.57 3.97
CA PRO A 89 -6.78 11.72 4.83
C PRO A 89 -7.26 10.49 4.06
N LEU A 90 -7.52 9.40 4.79
CA LEU A 90 -8.04 8.19 4.19
C LEU A 90 -9.39 8.49 3.52
N PRO A 91 -9.57 8.16 2.24
CA PRO A 91 -10.84 8.38 1.56
C PRO A 91 -11.98 7.61 2.23
N HIS A 92 -13.17 8.21 2.24
CA HIS A 92 -14.36 7.69 2.95
C HIS A 92 -14.70 6.25 2.57
N ASP A 93 -14.56 5.89 1.29
CA ASP A 93 -14.82 4.53 0.78
C ASP A 93 -13.93 3.46 1.43
N LEU A 94 -12.69 3.81 1.79
CA LEU A 94 -11.77 2.89 2.47
C LEU A 94 -11.99 2.90 3.99
N ASP A 95 -12.35 4.05 4.55
CA ASP A 95 -12.61 4.18 5.99
C ASP A 95 -13.85 3.38 6.42
N GLU A 96 -14.93 3.40 5.64
CA GLU A 96 -16.13 2.59 5.89
C GLU A 96 -15.81 1.08 5.96
N VAL A 97 -14.90 0.62 5.10
CA VAL A 97 -14.45 -0.78 5.08
C VAL A 97 -13.63 -1.11 6.34
N LEU A 98 -12.77 -0.20 6.80
CA LEU A 98 -12.03 -0.41 8.06
C LEU A 98 -12.95 -0.43 9.26
N ASN A 99 -13.93 0.47 9.31
CA ASN A 99 -14.90 0.48 10.40
C ASN A 99 -15.70 -0.83 10.45
N THR A 100 -16.03 -1.41 9.29
CA THR A 100 -16.69 -2.72 9.22
C THR A 100 -15.79 -3.86 9.75
N LEU A 101 -14.47 -3.76 9.61
CA LEU A 101 -13.51 -4.76 10.10
C LEU A 101 -13.19 -4.65 11.58
N ARG A 102 -13.38 -3.47 12.19
CA ARG A 102 -13.12 -3.21 13.61
C ARG A 102 -14.25 -3.71 14.53
N HIS A 103 -15.39 -4.07 13.96
CA HIS A 103 -16.59 -4.54 14.65
C HIS A 103 -16.75 -6.05 14.49
#